data_AF-A0A0D7CLM5-F1
#
_entry.id   AF-A0A0D7CLM5-F1
#
_cell.length_a   1.000
_cell.length_b   1.000
_cell.length_c   1.000
_cell.angle_alpha   90.00
_cell.angle_beta   90.00
_cell.angle_gamma   90.00
#
_symmetry.space_group_name_H-M   'P 1'
#
loop_
_entity.id
_entity.type
_entity.pdbx_description
1 polymer ?
#
loop_
_entity_poly.entity_id
_entity_poly.type
_entity_poly.pdbx_seq_one_letter_code
_entity_poly.pdbx_strand_id
1 'polypeptide(L)'
;MTFSVAGRNNCAVIAGEPYVYARTDEGSFVMRARCPHRGGPLHLAELAPEGNRLVCPWHERKTSLTRLRQEIPAVRSGDTVTAVFPGLPDAEVCTGHRPLSADLAG
;
A
#
# COMPACT_ATOMS: atom_id res chain seq x y z
N MET A 1 5.00 10.40 -7.74
CA MET A 1 3.99 9.68 -8.53
C MET A 1 2.62 9.94 -7.94
N THR A 2 1.63 10.27 -8.77
CA THR A 2 0.25 10.51 -8.34
C THR A 2 -0.67 9.42 -8.91
N PHE A 3 -1.52 8.84 -8.06
CA PHE A 3 -2.44 7.76 -8.44
C PHE A 3 -3.72 7.82 -7.61
N SER A 4 -4.76 7.08 -8.03
CA SER A 4 -6.06 7.10 -7.37
C SER A 4 -5.99 6.41 -6.00
N VAL A 5 -6.79 6.83 -5.02
CA VAL A 5 -6.84 6.15 -3.72
C VAL A 5 -7.65 4.85 -3.76
N ALA A 6 -8.56 4.71 -4.74
CA ALA A 6 -9.42 3.57 -4.94
C ALA A 6 -9.83 3.41 -6.41
N GLY A 7 -10.40 2.25 -6.76
CA GLY A 7 -10.92 1.98 -8.10
C GLY A 7 -9.83 1.90 -9.18
N ARG A 8 -10.19 2.27 -10.41
CA ARG A 8 -9.26 2.23 -11.55
C ARG A 8 -8.04 3.11 -11.26
N ASN A 9 -6.83 2.60 -11.51
CA ASN A 9 -5.55 3.28 -11.27
C ASN A 9 -5.16 3.44 -9.79
N ASN A 10 -5.72 2.65 -8.88
CA ASN A 10 -5.36 2.70 -7.45
C ASN A 10 -4.04 2.02 -7.08
N CYS A 11 -3.36 1.43 -8.06
CA CYS A 11 -2.06 0.80 -7.88
C CYS A 11 -1.04 1.56 -8.73
N ALA A 12 -0.02 2.13 -8.09
CA ALA A 12 1.19 2.57 -8.77
C ALA A 12 2.14 1.38 -8.91
N VAL A 13 2.73 1.18 -10.08
CA VAL A 13 3.79 0.18 -10.28
C VAL A 13 5.06 0.94 -10.61
N ILE A 14 6.06 0.84 -9.72
CA ILE A 14 7.34 1.54 -9.84
C ILE A 14 8.43 0.49 -9.96
N ALA A 15 9.15 0.46 -11.09
CA ALA A 15 10.17 -0.55 -11.39
C ALA A 15 9.65 -1.99 -11.18
N GLY A 16 8.40 -2.25 -11.60
CA GLY A 16 7.74 -3.56 -11.46
C GLY A 16 7.21 -3.89 -10.06
N GLU A 17 7.44 -3.04 -9.06
CA GLU A 17 6.91 -3.24 -7.70
C GLU A 17 5.58 -2.49 -7.52
N PRO A 18 4.48 -3.17 -7.15
CA PRO A 18 3.18 -2.56 -6.97
C PRO A 18 3.03 -1.90 -5.59
N TYR A 19 2.46 -0.70 -5.56
CA TYR A 19 2.15 0.07 -4.37
C TYR A 19 0.68 0.51 -4.40
N VAL A 20 0.05 0.48 -3.24
CA VAL A 20 -1.33 0.94 -3.05
C VAL A 20 -1.40 1.95 -1.91
N TYR A 21 -2.42 2.81 -1.97
CA TYR A 21 -2.84 3.58 -0.82
C TYR A 21 -3.75 2.71 0.03
N ALA A 22 -3.42 2.57 1.31
CA ALA A 22 -4.23 1.87 2.29
C ALA A 22 -4.73 2.86 3.34
N ARG A 23 -5.95 2.63 3.82
CA ARG A 23 -6.52 3.34 4.95
C ARG A 23 -7.08 2.33 5.94
N THR A 24 -6.70 2.55 7.19
CA THR A 24 -7.14 1.81 8.37
C THR A 24 -7.72 2.83 9.37
N ASP A 25 -8.39 2.36 10.42
CA ASP A 25 -8.83 3.22 11.53
C ASP A 25 -7.66 3.96 12.20
N GLU A 26 -6.48 3.35 12.17
CA GLU A 26 -5.24 3.89 12.74
C GLU A 26 -4.51 4.87 11.80
N GLY A 27 -5.12 5.22 10.67
CA GLY A 27 -4.60 6.16 9.69
C GLY A 27 -4.32 5.55 8.32
N SER A 28 -3.70 6.36 7.45
CA SER A 28 -3.47 6.02 6.06
C SER A 28 -2.01 6.10 5.64
N PHE A 29 -1.63 5.31 4.65
CA PHE A 29 -0.25 5.21 4.19
C PHE A 29 -0.19 4.60 2.78
N VAL A 30 0.94 4.79 2.10
CA VAL A 30 1.25 4.06 0.87
C VAL A 30 2.16 2.90 1.22
N MET A 31 1.85 1.72 0.70
CA MET A 31 2.59 0.49 0.99
C MET A 31 2.81 -0.34 -0.25
N ARG A 32 3.85 -1.19 -0.22
CA ARG A 32 3.99 -2.28 -1.18
C ARG A 32 2.78 -3.20 -1.10
N ALA A 33 2.20 -3.51 -2.25
CA ALA A 33 1.10 -4.46 -2.37
C ALA A 33 1.57 -5.92 -2.22
N ARG A 34 2.88 -6.16 -2.13
CA ARG A 34 3.52 -7.45 -1.92
C ARG A 34 4.23 -7.52 -0.57
N CYS A 35 4.04 -8.63 0.13
CA CYS A 35 4.70 -8.90 1.39
C CYS A 35 6.19 -9.19 1.18
N PRO A 36 7.11 -8.54 1.94
CA PRO A 36 8.55 -8.74 1.78
C PRO A 36 9.04 -10.14 2.20
N HIS A 37 8.17 -11.03 2.70
CA HIS A 37 8.54 -12.40 3.01
C HIS A 37 8.71 -13.26 1.75
N ARG A 38 7.61 -13.43 0.99
CA ARG A 38 7.54 -14.31 -0.19
C ARG A 38 6.66 -13.71 -1.31
N GLY A 39 6.32 -12.42 -1.24
CA GLY A 39 5.54 -11.74 -2.28
C GLY A 39 4.02 -11.81 -2.14
N GLY A 40 3.51 -12.30 -1.00
CA GLY A 40 2.06 -12.44 -0.79
C GLY A 40 1.28 -11.13 -0.92
N PRO A 41 -0.02 -11.18 -1.26
CA PRO A 41 -0.81 -10.01 -1.62
C PRO A 41 -1.13 -9.19 -0.37
N LEU A 42 -0.22 -8.31 0.02
CA LEU A 42 -0.34 -7.48 1.22
C LEU A 42 -1.42 -6.40 1.10
N HIS A 43 -1.85 -6.07 -0.13
CA HIS A 43 -3.04 -5.27 -0.42
C HIS A 43 -4.37 -5.97 -0.07
N LEU A 44 -4.32 -7.27 0.25
CA LEU A 44 -5.44 -8.07 0.77
C LEU A 44 -5.23 -8.45 2.24
N ALA A 45 -4.29 -7.79 2.93
CA ALA A 45 -4.05 -8.07 4.34
C ALA A 45 -5.20 -7.58 5.22
N GLU A 46 -5.44 -8.28 6.30
CA GLU A 46 -6.40 -7.89 7.34
C GLU A 46 -5.65 -7.23 8.50
N LEU A 47 -6.36 -6.41 9.29
CA LEU A 47 -5.85 -5.91 10.55
C LEU A 47 -5.81 -7.04 11.57
N ALA A 48 -4.68 -7.16 12.26
CA ALA A 48 -4.60 -8.05 13.41
C ALA A 48 -5.54 -7.54 14.52
N PRO A 49 -6.07 -8.41 15.40
CA PRO A 49 -6.99 -8.02 16.47
C PRO A 49 -6.46 -6.91 17.38
N GLU A 50 -5.14 -6.82 17.55
CA GLU A 50 -4.48 -5.74 18.29
C GLU A 50 -4.48 -4.37 17.57
N GLY A 51 -4.99 -4.27 16.34
CA GLY A 51 -5.16 -3.03 15.58
C GLY A 51 -3.88 -2.41 15.00
N ASN A 52 -2.70 -2.82 15.44
CA ASN A 52 -1.44 -2.14 15.11
C ASN A 52 -0.58 -2.82 14.03
N ARG A 53 -1.07 -3.91 13.44
CA ARG A 53 -0.35 -4.75 12.46
C ARG A 53 -1.28 -5.26 11.37
N LEU A 54 -0.75 -5.42 10.17
CA LEU A 54 -1.41 -6.15 9.07
C LEU A 54 -0.96 -7.61 9.04
N VAL A 55 -1.89 -8.53 8.82
CA VAL A 55 -1.67 -9.97 8.66
C VAL A 55 -1.68 -10.32 7.18
N CYS A 56 -0.54 -10.77 6.64
CA CYS A 56 -0.48 -11.21 5.25
C CYS A 56 -1.28 -12.51 5.05
N PRO A 57 -2.15 -12.61 4.03
CA PRO A 57 -3.05 -13.76 3.86
C PRO A 57 -2.37 -15.07 3.42
N TRP A 58 -1.07 -15.06 3.14
CA TRP A 58 -0.35 -16.28 2.76
C TRP A 58 0.23 -17.05 3.93
N HIS A 59 1.10 -16.41 4.72
CA HIS A 59 1.84 -17.06 5.82
C HIS A 59 1.64 -16.31 7.15
N GLU A 60 0.58 -15.51 7.24
CA GLU A 60 0.15 -14.77 8.43
C GLU A 60 1.22 -13.85 9.04
N ARG A 61 2.28 -13.54 8.27
CA ARG A 61 3.34 -12.66 8.73
C ARG A 61 2.75 -11.29 9.05
N LYS A 62 2.90 -10.89 10.31
CA LYS A 62 2.46 -9.59 10.80
C LYS A 62 3.46 -8.48 10.41
N THR A 63 2.93 -7.36 9.93
CA THR A 63 3.72 -6.17 9.57
C THR A 63 3.18 -4.96 10.33
N SER A 64 4.05 -4.24 11.04
CA SER A 64 3.66 -3.05 11.84
C SER A 64 3.11 -1.92 10.97
N LEU A 65 1.97 -1.35 11.37
CA LEU A 65 1.42 -0.15 10.73
C LEU A 65 2.32 1.07 10.91
N THR A 66 2.93 1.23 12.10
CA THR A 66 3.88 2.32 12.37
C THR A 66 5.02 2.30 11.36
N ARG A 67 5.56 1.11 11.06
CA ARG A 67 6.60 0.95 10.05
C ARG A 67 6.10 1.35 8.65
N LEU A 68 4.92 0.88 8.26
CA LEU A 68 4.35 1.15 6.93
C LEU A 68 4.09 2.65 6.71
N ARG A 69 3.59 3.37 7.72
CA ARG A 69 3.36 4.82 7.67
C ARG A 69 4.64 5.64 7.47
N GLN A 70 5.79 5.08 7.83
CA GLN A 70 7.10 5.74 7.71
C GLN A 70 7.84 5.37 6.40
N GLU A 71 7.36 4.37 5.67
CA GLU A 71 8.11 3.77 4.55
C GLU A 71 8.05 4.61 3.27
N ILE A 72 6.85 5.06 2.88
CA ILE A 72 6.63 5.83 1.65
C ILE A 72 5.98 7.17 2.02
N PRO A 73 6.70 8.30 1.91
CA PRO A 73 6.11 9.63 2.10
C PRO A 73 5.00 9.86 1.08
N ALA A 74 3.81 10.22 1.55
CA ALA A 74 2.65 10.43 0.70
C ALA A 74 1.71 11.50 1.26
N VAL A 75 1.09 12.26 0.35
CA VAL A 75 0.06 13.25 0.66
C VAL A 75 -1.18 12.94 -0.17
N ARG A 76 -2.33 12.82 0.50
CA ARG A 76 -3.64 12.64 -0.16
C ARG A 76 -4.30 13.98 -0.40
N SER A 77 -4.91 14.13 -1.58
CA SER A 77 -5.83 15.22 -1.91
C SER A 77 -7.06 14.65 -2.62
N GLY A 78 -8.22 14.70 -1.96
CA GLY A 78 -9.46 14.15 -2.49
C GLY A 78 -9.39 12.64 -2.74
N ASP A 79 -9.52 12.25 -4.02
CA ASP A 79 -9.49 10.87 -4.52
C ASP A 79 -8.13 10.46 -5.09
N THR A 80 -7.10 11.31 -4.95
CA THR A 80 -5.73 11.01 -5.39
C THR A 80 -4.74 11.07 -4.24
N VAL A 81 -3.64 10.35 -4.40
CA VAL A 81 -2.48 10.42 -3.50
C VAL A 81 -1.23 10.65 -4.33
N THR A 82 -0.37 11.53 -3.84
CA THR A 82 0.97 11.75 -4.38
C THR A 82 1.99 11.15 -3.42
N ALA A 83 2.73 10.15 -3.90
CA ALA A 83 3.79 9.47 -3.17
C ALA A 83 5.17 9.80 -3.76
N VAL A 84 6.17 9.91 -2.88
CA VAL A 84 7.56 10.16 -3.25
C VAL A 84 8.37 8.87 -3.07
N PHE A 85 9.09 8.47 -4.11
CA PHE A 85 9.93 7.26 -4.13
C PHE A 85 11.39 7.69 -4.34
N PRO A 86 12.17 7.90 -3.27
CA PRO A 86 13.56 8.34 -3.38
C PRO A 86 14.44 7.30 -4.08
N GLY A 87 15.45 7.77 -4.83
CA GLY A 87 16.48 6.90 -5.41
C GLY A 87 16.10 6.18 -6.71
N LEU A 88 14.99 6.57 -7.35
CA LEU A 88 14.49 5.94 -8.59
C LEU A 88 14.18 6.98 -9.70
N PRO A 89 15.15 7.78 -10.17
CA PRO A 89 14.90 8.88 -11.11
C PRO A 89 14.39 8.46 -12.50
N ASP A 90 14.74 7.24 -12.96
CA ASP A 90 14.38 6.73 -14.29
C ASP A 90 13.62 5.40 -14.23
N ALA A 91 12.97 5.11 -13.11
CA ALA A 91 12.18 3.89 -12.99
C ALA A 91 10.99 3.95 -13.95
N GLU A 92 10.68 2.80 -14.58
CA GLU A 92 9.42 2.65 -15.30
C GLU A 92 8.25 2.81 -14.31
N VAL A 93 7.28 3.66 -14.69
CA VAL A 93 6.12 3.96 -13.88
C VAL A 93 4.85 3.75 -14.70
N CYS A 94 3.95 2.94 -14.18
CA CYS A 94 2.61 2.80 -14.71
C CYS A 94 1.57 2.70 -13.60
N THR A 95 0.29 2.79 -13.96
CA THR A 95 -0.82 2.57 -13.04
C THR A 95 -1.62 1.33 -13.43
N GLY A 96 -2.22 0.70 -12.43
CA GLY A 96 -3.10 -0.44 -12.60
C GLY A 96 -4.18 -0.47 -11.53
N HIS A 97 -4.88 -1.59 -11.43
CA HIS A 97 -5.90 -1.81 -10.41
C HIS A 97 -5.50 -2.97 -9.50
N ARG A 98 -5.68 -2.77 -8.19
CA ARG A 98 -5.58 -3.81 -7.16
C ARG A 98 -6.78 -3.70 -6.22
N PRO A 99 -7.58 -4.75 -6.03
CA PRO A 99 -8.62 -4.72 -5.01
C PRO A 99 -7.99 -4.58 -3.62
N LEU A 100 -8.62 -3.84 -2.71
CA LEU A 100 -8.18 -3.77 -1.32
C LEU A 100 -9.09 -4.65 -0.46
N SER A 101 -8.55 -5.27 0.58
CA SER A 101 -9.38 -5.83 1.65
C SER A 101 -10.22 -4.73 2.30
N ALA A 102 -11.32 -5.11 2.96
CA ALA A 102 -12.20 -4.15 3.64
C ALA A 102 -11.42 -3.27 4.64
N ASP A 103 -10.51 -3.88 5.39
CA ASP A 103 -9.66 -3.22 6.39
C ASP A 103 -8.68 -2.19 5.82
N LEU A 104 -8.40 -2.24 4.52
CA LEU A 104 -7.50 -1.33 3.82
C LEU A 104 -8.23 -0.33 2.91
N ALA A 105 -9.52 -0.55 2.65
CA ALA A 105 -10.35 0.23 1.73
C ALA A 105 -11.13 1.37 2.41
N GLY A 106 -10.94 1.57 3.72
CA GLY A 106 -11.71 2.51 4.55
C GLY A 106 -11.80 3.96 4.06
#